data_AF-A4G558-F1
#
_entry.id   AF-A4G558-F1
#
_cell.length_a   1.000
_cell.length_b   1.000
_cell.length_c   1.000
_cell.angle_alpha   90.00
_cell.angle_beta   90.00
_cell.angle_gamma   90.00
#
_symmetry.space_group_name_H-M   'P 1'
#
loop_
_entity.id
_entity.type
_entity.pdbx_description
1 polymer ?
#
loop_
_entity_poly.entity_id
_entity_poly.type
_entity_poly.pdbx_seq_one_letter_code
_entity_poly.pdbx_strand_id
1 'polypeptide(L)'
;MKQSAHLFPARYREIPGSDAVRASSANRLLRNACLATAGIAIGSLHAELVLYPKPGLVSLIDNGSHADMDAGLFMRSLFSLRHYFVRVAHAGAADVPFGVLKELGIQAEQRMLVATGGINTHRGAIFSLGLLCAAAGYCHGHGLPVSESTLRTVLMSQWGAALERHSMQAASGTSHGMRVAHLYGISGAREEAAKGFPAVFDIGLPQLRNTLAAGRSSYHAQVDALFALMAHMADTNIYHRGGPDGAVLARQAAQGYIALGGTAHPHWYDTALDCHRQFVSRGLSPGGAADMLAASWFVYQTSLGME
;
A
#
# COMPACT_ATOMS: atom_id res chain seq x y z
N MET A 1 33.52 69.71 -32.21
CA MET A 1 33.40 68.90 -30.97
C MET A 1 32.12 68.09 -31.12
N LYS A 2 32.09 66.75 -30.98
CA LYS A 2 32.03 65.97 -29.71
C LYS A 2 30.92 66.48 -28.77
N GLN A 3 30.09 65.70 -28.06
CA GLN A 3 29.76 64.26 -27.93
C GLN A 3 28.41 64.21 -27.14
N SER A 4 27.56 63.18 -27.06
CA SER A 4 27.46 61.81 -27.61
C SER A 4 25.98 61.36 -27.51
N ALA A 5 25.51 60.42 -28.35
CA ALA A 5 24.22 59.76 -28.16
C ALA A 5 24.39 58.40 -27.45
N HIS A 6 23.77 58.21 -26.28
CA HIS A 6 23.72 56.92 -25.57
C HIS A 6 22.32 56.30 -25.68
N LEU A 7 22.15 55.35 -26.60
CA LEU A 7 21.00 54.43 -26.58
C LEU A 7 21.23 53.37 -25.50
N PHE A 8 20.21 53.13 -24.67
CA PHE A 8 20.12 51.90 -23.88
C PHE A 8 19.61 50.75 -24.75
N PRO A 9 20.24 49.57 -24.76
CA PRO A 9 19.69 48.40 -25.42
C PRO A 9 18.58 47.78 -24.58
N ALA A 10 17.35 47.80 -25.10
CA ALA A 10 16.23 47.07 -24.51
C ALA A 10 16.48 45.56 -24.60
N ARG A 11 16.78 44.91 -23.46
CA ARG A 11 16.82 43.44 -23.38
C ARG A 11 15.40 42.90 -23.46
N TYR A 12 14.95 42.56 -24.67
CA TYR A 12 13.79 41.68 -24.83
C TYR A 12 14.10 40.34 -24.13
N ARG A 13 13.33 40.00 -23.09
CA ARG A 13 13.24 38.61 -22.62
C ARG A 13 12.44 37.84 -23.67
N GLU A 14 13.05 36.82 -24.25
CA GLU A 14 12.32 35.86 -25.08
C GLU A 14 11.18 35.25 -24.25
N ILE A 15 9.96 35.37 -24.76
CA ILE A 15 8.80 34.68 -24.20
C ILE A 15 8.92 33.22 -24.67
N PRO A 16 8.94 32.22 -23.78
CA PRO A 16 9.07 30.83 -24.19
C PRO A 16 7.92 30.44 -25.13
N GLY A 17 8.25 29.79 -26.25
CA GLY A 17 7.28 29.38 -27.27
C GLY A 17 6.20 28.44 -26.71
N SER A 18 5.06 28.36 -27.42
CA SER A 18 3.86 27.62 -27.00
C SER A 18 4.16 26.19 -26.53
N ASP A 19 5.09 25.52 -27.18
CA ASP A 19 5.39 24.11 -26.93
C ASP A 19 6.28 23.92 -25.70
N ALA A 20 7.16 24.87 -25.40
CA ALA A 20 7.91 24.91 -24.14
C ALA A 20 6.97 25.20 -22.95
N VAL A 21 5.97 26.08 -23.14
CA VAL A 21 4.94 26.35 -22.13
C VAL A 21 4.05 25.12 -21.90
N ARG A 22 3.62 24.43 -22.97
CA ARG A 22 2.85 23.17 -22.90
C ARG A 22 3.63 22.03 -22.25
N ALA A 23 4.90 21.84 -22.60
CA ALA A 23 5.76 20.83 -21.96
C ALA A 23 5.96 21.14 -20.46
N SER A 24 6.14 22.43 -20.11
CA SER A 24 6.23 22.88 -18.71
C SER A 24 4.94 22.61 -17.93
N SER A 25 3.76 22.84 -18.53
CA SER A 25 2.48 22.57 -17.87
C SER A 25 2.21 21.07 -17.71
N ALA A 26 2.47 20.25 -18.73
CA ALA A 26 2.31 18.80 -18.67
C ALA A 26 3.20 18.17 -17.59
N ASN A 27 4.47 18.59 -17.50
CA ASN A 27 5.41 18.10 -16.48
C ASN A 27 4.98 18.54 -15.06
N ARG A 28 4.40 19.74 -14.91
CA ARG A 28 3.79 20.18 -13.64
C ARG A 28 2.56 19.36 -13.25
N LEU A 29 1.68 19.05 -14.19
CA LEU A 29 0.49 18.22 -13.96
C LEU A 29 0.89 16.81 -13.51
N LEU A 30 1.82 16.16 -14.22
CA LEU A 30 2.34 14.84 -13.85
C LEU A 30 2.97 14.84 -12.46
N ARG A 31 3.79 15.84 -12.13
CA ARG A 31 4.36 16.00 -10.78
C ARG A 31 3.29 16.11 -9.71
N ASN A 32 2.24 16.90 -9.94
CA ASN A 32 1.13 17.05 -9.00
C ASN A 32 0.36 15.74 -8.84
N ALA A 33 0.14 14.99 -9.92
CA ALA A 33 -0.53 13.70 -9.90
C ALA A 33 0.29 12.64 -9.13
N CYS A 34 1.60 12.54 -9.37
CA CYS A 34 2.48 11.67 -8.59
C CYS A 34 2.56 12.06 -7.10
N LEU A 35 2.48 13.36 -6.77
CA LEU A 35 2.37 13.83 -5.39
C LEU A 35 1.03 13.45 -4.74
N ALA A 36 -0.08 13.54 -5.46
CA ALA A 36 -1.40 13.13 -4.99
C ALA A 36 -1.46 11.61 -4.73
N THR A 37 -0.98 10.79 -5.68
CA THR A 37 -0.81 9.33 -5.51
C THR A 37 0.00 9.00 -4.25
N ALA A 38 1.12 9.68 -4.02
CA ALA A 38 1.93 9.48 -2.81
C ALA A 38 1.21 9.91 -1.52
N GLY A 39 0.41 10.98 -1.57
CA GLY A 39 -0.46 11.42 -0.48
C GLY A 39 -1.48 10.36 -0.11
N ILE A 40 -2.13 9.72 -1.09
CA ILE A 40 -3.09 8.64 -0.88
C ILE A 40 -2.41 7.40 -0.26
N ALA A 41 -1.21 7.02 -0.72
CA ALA A 41 -0.46 5.89 -0.15
C ALA A 41 -0.09 6.10 1.33
N ILE A 42 0.39 7.31 1.67
CA ILE A 42 0.67 7.70 3.06
C ILE A 42 -0.61 7.78 3.88
N GLY A 43 -1.69 8.32 3.31
CA GLY A 43 -3.00 8.35 3.94
C GLY A 43 -3.57 6.96 4.23
N SER A 44 -3.29 5.98 3.38
CA SER A 44 -3.77 4.60 3.54
C SER A 44 -3.01 3.83 4.60
N LEU A 45 -1.69 4.01 4.69
CA LEU A 45 -0.89 3.49 5.81
C LEU A 45 -1.29 4.14 7.14
N HIS A 46 -1.59 5.44 7.14
CA HIS A 46 -2.11 6.11 8.34
C HIS A 46 -3.52 5.63 8.71
N ALA A 47 -4.40 5.39 7.73
CA ALA A 47 -5.74 4.87 7.96
C ALA A 47 -5.72 3.46 8.56
N GLU A 48 -4.81 2.59 8.11
CA GLU A 48 -4.52 1.30 8.76
C GLU A 48 -4.08 1.52 10.22
N LEU A 49 -3.09 2.39 10.47
CA LEU A 49 -2.55 2.62 11.82
C LEU A 49 -3.61 3.04 12.84
N VAL A 50 -4.50 3.96 12.45
CA VAL A 50 -5.54 4.50 13.35
C VAL A 50 -6.79 3.62 13.44
N LEU A 51 -6.90 2.56 12.64
CA LEU A 51 -8.02 1.62 12.70
C LEU A 51 -7.99 0.84 14.03
N TYR A 52 -9.15 0.71 14.67
CA TYR A 52 -9.35 -0.08 15.88
C TYR A 52 -10.84 -0.46 16.03
N PRO A 53 -11.21 -1.67 16.46
CA PRO A 53 -10.33 -2.79 16.81
C PRO A 53 -9.75 -3.45 15.57
N LYS A 54 -8.47 -3.83 15.61
CA LYS A 54 -7.80 -4.58 14.55
C LYS A 54 -7.01 -5.75 15.14
N PRO A 55 -7.35 -7.02 14.86
CA PRO A 55 -6.87 -8.10 15.72
C PRO A 55 -5.36 -8.29 15.79
N GLY A 56 -4.76 -8.11 16.97
CA GLY A 56 -3.33 -8.31 17.21
C GLY A 56 -2.36 -7.34 16.51
N LEU A 57 -2.88 -6.31 15.82
CA LEU A 57 -2.08 -5.31 15.10
C LEU A 57 -1.81 -4.06 15.95
N VAL A 58 -0.68 -3.40 15.71
CA VAL A 58 -0.28 -2.14 16.38
C VAL A 58 -1.23 -1.01 16.00
N SER A 59 -1.88 -0.39 16.99
CA SER A 59 -2.83 0.72 16.83
C SER A 59 -2.40 1.95 17.64
N LEU A 60 -3.20 3.02 17.62
CA LEU A 60 -3.03 4.13 18.57
C LEU A 60 -3.45 3.79 20.02
N ILE A 61 -4.15 2.66 20.23
CA ILE A 61 -4.62 2.22 21.55
C ILE A 61 -3.59 1.35 22.25
N ASP A 62 -3.00 0.40 21.51
CA ASP A 62 -2.08 -0.61 22.01
C ASP A 62 -1.14 -1.15 20.90
N ASN A 63 -0.10 -1.87 21.29
CA ASN A 63 0.87 -2.47 20.38
C ASN A 63 0.37 -3.81 19.78
N GLY A 64 -0.89 -4.19 20.00
CA GLY A 64 -1.42 -5.50 19.68
C GLY A 64 -0.53 -6.63 20.21
N SER A 65 -0.13 -7.53 19.33
CA SER A 65 0.67 -8.71 19.65
C SER A 65 2.19 -8.47 19.65
N HIS A 66 2.65 -7.22 19.55
CA HIS A 66 4.06 -6.87 19.39
C HIS A 66 4.68 -6.28 20.66
N ALA A 67 5.94 -6.64 20.91
CA ALA A 67 6.75 -6.11 22.01
C ALA A 67 7.88 -5.19 21.51
N ASP A 68 8.13 -5.19 20.19
CA ASP A 68 9.23 -4.52 19.49
C ASP A 68 8.77 -3.29 18.68
N MET A 69 7.46 -3.08 18.53
CA MET A 69 6.89 -1.97 17.77
C MET A 69 5.65 -1.34 18.42
N ASP A 70 5.52 -0.03 18.22
CA ASP A 70 4.44 0.83 18.72
C ASP A 70 3.96 1.82 17.63
N ALA A 71 2.90 2.57 17.92
CA ALA A 71 2.39 3.61 17.02
C ALA A 71 3.45 4.68 16.66
N GLY A 72 4.36 5.00 17.59
CA GLY A 72 5.42 5.96 17.37
C GLY A 72 6.43 5.49 16.32
N LEU A 73 6.77 4.20 16.29
CA LEU A 73 7.59 3.55 15.28
C LEU A 73 6.89 3.54 13.92
N PHE A 74 5.59 3.24 13.88
CA PHE A 74 4.79 3.33 12.65
C PHE A 74 4.77 4.76 12.08
N MET A 75 4.60 5.79 12.92
CA MET A 75 4.65 7.19 12.49
C MET A 75 6.03 7.63 12.00
N ARG A 76 7.12 7.18 12.64
CA ARG A 76 8.49 7.42 12.13
C ARG A 76 8.71 6.76 10.77
N SER A 77 8.22 5.54 10.61
CA SER A 77 8.28 4.80 9.34
C SER A 77 7.49 5.51 8.23
N LEU A 78 6.22 5.84 8.47
CA LEU A 78 5.37 6.68 7.59
C LEU A 78 6.11 7.92 7.10
N PHE A 79 6.73 8.68 8.02
CA PHE A 79 7.44 9.90 7.68
C PHE A 79 8.68 9.67 6.81
N SER A 80 9.39 8.55 7.00
CA SER A 80 10.54 8.15 6.17
C SER A 80 10.15 7.76 4.73
N LEU A 81 8.94 7.23 4.54
CA LEU A 81 8.44 6.71 3.27
C LEU A 81 7.78 7.76 2.35
N ARG A 82 7.48 8.98 2.85
CA ARG A 82 6.82 10.05 2.07
C ARG A 82 7.44 10.30 0.69
N HIS A 83 8.78 10.35 0.60
CA HIS A 83 9.48 10.58 -0.66
C HIS A 83 9.61 9.32 -1.54
N TYR A 84 9.43 8.12 -0.98
CA TYR A 84 9.48 6.89 -1.77
C TYR A 84 8.28 6.79 -2.71
N PHE A 85 7.06 6.99 -2.21
CA PHE A 85 5.86 6.88 -3.03
C PHE A 85 5.83 7.89 -4.19
N VAL A 86 6.37 9.10 -3.99
CA VAL A 86 6.54 10.09 -5.07
C VAL A 86 7.55 9.59 -6.13
N ARG A 87 8.70 9.05 -5.69
CA ARG A 87 9.74 8.52 -6.60
C ARG A 87 9.24 7.32 -7.40
N VAL A 88 8.52 6.40 -6.77
CA VAL A 88 8.05 5.17 -7.44
C VAL A 88 6.86 5.45 -8.38
N ALA A 89 6.01 6.43 -8.07
CA ALA A 89 4.99 6.93 -9.01
C ALA A 89 5.63 7.60 -10.24
N HIS A 90 6.64 8.46 -10.06
CA HIS A 90 7.39 9.02 -11.19
C HIS A 90 8.13 7.96 -12.02
N ALA A 91 8.64 6.92 -11.37
CA ALA A 91 9.27 5.79 -12.05
C ALA A 91 8.26 5.00 -12.90
N GLY A 92 7.06 4.76 -12.39
CA GLY A 92 5.96 4.17 -13.17
C GLY A 92 5.52 5.06 -14.34
N ALA A 93 5.44 6.37 -14.15
CA ALA A 93 5.13 7.33 -15.22
C ALA A 93 6.15 7.32 -16.37
N ALA A 94 7.41 6.97 -16.09
CA ALA A 94 8.47 6.83 -17.06
C ALA A 94 8.63 5.39 -17.59
N ASP A 95 7.67 4.50 -17.32
CA ASP A 95 7.65 3.07 -17.70
C ASP A 95 8.97 2.33 -17.41
N VAL A 96 9.57 2.57 -16.24
CA VAL A 96 10.85 1.92 -15.94
C VAL A 96 10.68 0.41 -15.72
N PRO A 97 11.69 -0.42 -16.07
CA PRO A 97 11.68 -1.84 -15.78
C PRO A 97 11.53 -2.14 -14.27
N PHE A 98 10.89 -3.26 -13.94
CA PHE A 98 10.66 -3.70 -12.54
C PHE A 98 11.93 -3.69 -11.67
N GLY A 99 13.11 -3.95 -12.24
CA GLY A 99 14.39 -3.88 -11.51
C GLY A 99 14.65 -2.51 -10.87
N VAL A 100 14.23 -1.41 -11.50
CA VAL A 100 14.34 -0.06 -10.95
C VAL A 100 13.32 0.15 -9.83
N LEU A 101 12.07 -0.30 -10.01
CA LEU A 101 11.04 -0.23 -8.95
C LEU A 101 11.45 -1.01 -7.69
N LYS A 102 12.04 -2.21 -7.89
CA LYS A 102 12.60 -3.04 -6.83
C LYS A 102 13.72 -2.33 -6.06
N GLU A 103 14.65 -1.69 -6.76
CA GLU A 103 15.74 -0.93 -6.15
C GLU A 103 15.22 0.28 -5.35
N LEU A 104 14.23 1.01 -5.88
CA LEU A 104 13.55 2.07 -5.12
C LEU A 104 12.90 1.54 -3.82
N GLY A 105 12.30 0.34 -3.88
CA GLY A 105 11.73 -0.35 -2.73
C GLY A 105 12.78 -0.76 -1.69
N ILE A 106 13.92 -1.32 -2.11
CA ILE A 106 15.04 -1.67 -1.23
C ILE A 106 15.57 -0.42 -0.52
N GLN A 107 15.76 0.68 -1.24
CA GLN A 107 16.18 1.97 -0.65
C GLN A 107 15.13 2.52 0.33
N ALA A 108 13.84 2.29 0.09
CA ALA A 108 12.77 2.70 1.00
C ALA A 108 12.76 1.85 2.28
N GLU A 109 12.93 0.54 2.15
CA GLU A 109 13.07 -0.40 3.27
C GLU A 109 14.27 -0.04 4.15
N GLN A 110 15.44 0.22 3.57
CA GLN A 110 16.63 0.66 4.32
C GLN A 110 16.37 1.96 5.10
N ARG A 111 15.71 2.95 4.48
CA ARG A 111 15.37 4.23 5.14
C ARG A 111 14.35 4.05 6.27
N MET A 112 13.35 3.17 6.08
CA MET A 112 12.45 2.76 7.15
C MET A 112 13.25 2.16 8.31
N LEU A 113 14.08 1.14 8.05
CA LEU A 113 14.84 0.44 9.08
C LEU A 113 15.76 1.39 9.86
N VAL A 114 16.37 2.37 9.21
CA VAL A 114 17.15 3.43 9.90
C VAL A 114 16.24 4.28 10.81
N ALA A 115 15.06 4.71 10.33
CA ALA A 115 14.11 5.51 11.10
C ALA A 115 13.43 4.74 12.26
N THR A 116 13.39 3.41 12.19
CA THR A 116 12.77 2.51 13.17
C THR A 116 13.76 1.74 14.03
N GLY A 117 15.07 2.00 13.94
CA GLY A 117 16.09 1.31 14.73
C GLY A 117 16.26 -0.18 14.40
N GLY A 118 15.98 -0.57 13.15
CA GLY A 118 16.04 -1.95 12.65
C GLY A 118 14.70 -2.69 12.68
N ILE A 119 13.64 -2.10 13.25
CA ILE A 119 12.33 -2.75 13.37
C ILE A 119 11.54 -2.65 12.06
N ASN A 120 11.00 -3.78 11.59
CA ASN A 120 10.23 -3.85 10.37
C ASN A 120 8.75 -3.50 10.61
N THR A 121 8.30 -2.30 10.26
CA THR A 121 6.89 -1.90 10.38
C THR A 121 6.08 -2.01 9.08
N HIS A 122 6.69 -1.79 7.91
CA HIS A 122 5.98 -1.60 6.63
C HIS A 122 6.65 -2.27 5.42
N ARG A 123 7.55 -3.27 5.58
CA ARG A 123 8.24 -3.91 4.43
C ARG A 123 7.27 -4.46 3.37
N GLY A 124 6.14 -5.04 3.77
CA GLY A 124 5.13 -5.55 2.84
C GLY A 124 4.39 -4.42 2.12
N ALA A 125 3.89 -3.44 2.87
CA ALA A 125 3.25 -2.25 2.32
C ALA A 125 4.16 -1.44 1.37
N ILE A 126 5.47 -1.33 1.65
CA ILE A 126 6.44 -0.72 0.73
C ILE A 126 6.38 -1.41 -0.63
N PHE A 127 6.28 -2.74 -0.66
CA PHE A 127 6.22 -3.51 -1.90
C PHE A 127 4.85 -3.40 -2.59
N SER A 128 3.74 -3.59 -1.87
CA SER A 128 2.39 -3.57 -2.46
C SER A 128 1.96 -2.16 -2.90
N LEU A 129 1.99 -1.18 -1.99
CA LEU A 129 1.69 0.22 -2.32
C LEU A 129 2.71 0.81 -3.29
N GLY A 130 3.97 0.37 -3.23
CA GLY A 130 5.00 0.79 -4.19
C GLY A 130 4.66 0.44 -5.63
N LEU A 131 4.23 -0.80 -5.87
CA LEU A 131 3.80 -1.27 -7.20
C LEU A 131 2.48 -0.62 -7.64
N LEU A 132 1.52 -0.43 -6.74
CA LEU A 132 0.26 0.27 -7.05
C LEU A 132 0.48 1.76 -7.33
N CYS A 133 1.41 2.42 -6.63
CA CYS A 133 1.86 3.78 -6.95
C CYS A 133 2.55 3.86 -8.32
N ALA A 134 3.35 2.85 -8.69
CA ALA A 134 3.94 2.77 -10.02
C ALA A 134 2.86 2.62 -11.11
N ALA A 135 1.86 1.76 -10.91
CA ALA A 135 0.74 1.60 -11.84
C ALA A 135 -0.07 2.90 -11.99
N ALA A 136 -0.41 3.58 -10.89
CA ALA A 136 -1.06 4.89 -10.93
C ALA A 136 -0.21 5.95 -11.65
N GLY A 137 1.10 5.96 -11.38
CA GLY A 137 2.07 6.81 -12.06
C GLY A 137 2.12 6.57 -13.56
N TYR A 138 2.14 5.31 -14.00
CA TYR A 138 2.09 4.93 -15.41
C TYR A 138 0.82 5.46 -16.07
N CYS A 139 -0.35 5.31 -15.43
CA CYS A 139 -1.59 5.89 -15.93
C CYS A 139 -1.49 7.41 -16.13
N HIS A 140 -0.97 8.15 -15.13
CA HIS A 140 -0.76 9.60 -15.23
C HIS A 140 0.21 9.99 -16.36
N GLY A 141 1.29 9.22 -16.55
CA GLY A 141 2.30 9.47 -17.59
C GLY A 141 1.78 9.23 -19.02
N HIS A 142 0.84 8.29 -19.17
CA HIS A 142 0.31 7.84 -20.47
C HIS A 142 -1.13 8.31 -20.76
N GLY A 143 -1.70 9.16 -19.91
CA GLY A 143 -3.06 9.69 -20.08
C GLY A 143 -4.17 8.65 -19.92
N LEU A 144 -3.92 7.57 -19.18
CA LEU A 144 -4.92 6.54 -18.88
C LEU A 144 -5.72 6.90 -17.62
N PRO A 145 -7.00 6.50 -17.51
CA PRO A 145 -7.78 6.70 -16.29
C PRO A 145 -7.17 5.91 -15.12
N VAL A 146 -7.11 6.51 -13.93
CA VAL A 146 -6.72 5.80 -12.70
C VAL A 146 -7.92 5.07 -12.12
N SER A 147 -8.41 4.07 -12.86
CA SER A 147 -9.45 3.16 -12.40
C SER A 147 -8.84 1.87 -11.85
N GLU A 148 -9.61 1.15 -11.05
CA GLU A 148 -9.18 -0.10 -10.40
C GLU A 148 -8.80 -1.19 -11.41
N SER A 149 -9.60 -1.33 -12.48
CA SER A 149 -9.33 -2.27 -13.57
C SER A 149 -8.10 -1.83 -14.37
N THR A 150 -7.92 -0.52 -14.62
CA THR A 150 -6.73 0.00 -15.30
C THR A 150 -5.48 -0.23 -14.46
N LEU A 151 -5.51 0.03 -13.14
CA LEU A 151 -4.40 -0.22 -12.23
C LEU A 151 -3.96 -1.67 -12.24
N ARG A 152 -4.89 -2.63 -12.12
CA ARG A 152 -4.57 -4.07 -12.17
C ARG A 152 -4.01 -4.47 -13.55
N THR A 153 -4.59 -3.94 -14.62
CA THR A 153 -4.18 -4.22 -16.00
C THR A 153 -2.75 -3.75 -16.26
N VAL A 154 -2.44 -2.49 -15.95
CA VAL A 154 -1.11 -1.87 -16.09
C VAL A 154 -0.07 -2.63 -15.27
N LEU A 155 -0.40 -3.01 -14.03
CA LEU A 155 0.51 -3.74 -13.16
C LEU A 155 0.91 -5.10 -13.77
N MET A 156 -0.05 -5.79 -14.39
CA MET A 156 0.16 -7.06 -15.08
C MET A 156 0.88 -6.89 -16.43
N SER A 157 0.52 -5.90 -17.25
CA SER A 157 1.13 -5.69 -18.57
C SER A 157 2.58 -5.22 -18.48
N GLN A 158 2.89 -4.27 -17.58
CA GLN A 158 4.22 -3.66 -17.51
C GLN A 158 5.20 -4.51 -16.68
N TRP A 159 4.74 -5.12 -15.58
CA TRP A 159 5.63 -5.76 -14.60
C TRP A 159 5.29 -7.22 -14.27
N GLY A 160 4.15 -7.77 -14.72
CA GLY A 160 3.70 -9.12 -14.38
C GLY A 160 4.74 -10.22 -14.67
N ALA A 161 5.25 -10.28 -15.90
CA ALA A 161 6.28 -11.27 -16.27
C ALA A 161 7.63 -11.08 -15.54
N ALA A 162 7.91 -9.89 -14.99
CA ALA A 162 9.08 -9.67 -14.15
C ALA A 162 8.82 -10.06 -12.69
N LEU A 163 7.60 -9.82 -12.19
CA LEU A 163 7.13 -10.23 -10.86
C LEU A 163 7.05 -11.76 -10.74
N GLU A 164 6.52 -12.45 -11.76
CA GLU A 164 6.46 -13.91 -11.84
C GLU A 164 7.86 -14.53 -11.76
N ARG A 165 8.79 -14.11 -12.63
CA ARG A 165 10.20 -14.55 -12.57
C ARG A 165 10.84 -14.23 -11.23
N HIS A 166 10.55 -13.07 -10.64
CA HIS A 166 11.08 -12.71 -9.33
C HIS A 166 10.50 -13.57 -8.19
N SER A 167 9.25 -14.03 -8.31
CA SER A 167 8.62 -14.98 -7.40
C SER A 167 9.29 -16.36 -7.50
N MET A 168 9.46 -16.89 -8.71
CA MET A 168 10.11 -18.20 -8.94
C MET A 168 11.57 -18.23 -8.46
N GLN A 169 12.34 -17.17 -8.72
CA GLN A 169 13.74 -17.05 -8.26
C GLN A 169 13.88 -16.93 -6.73
N ALA A 170 12.78 -16.70 -6.00
CA ALA A 170 12.79 -16.47 -4.55
C ALA A 170 12.78 -17.75 -3.71
N ALA A 171 12.66 -18.94 -4.33
CA ALA A 171 12.59 -20.23 -3.63
C ALA A 171 13.82 -20.57 -2.77
N SER A 172 14.91 -19.80 -2.86
CA SER A 172 16.14 -19.89 -2.06
C SER A 172 16.36 -18.69 -1.10
N GLY A 173 15.32 -17.89 -0.84
CA GLY A 173 15.43 -16.56 -0.21
C GLY A 173 15.63 -16.52 1.32
N THR A 174 16.26 -15.43 1.78
CA THR A 174 16.74 -15.24 3.17
C THR A 174 15.76 -14.60 4.16
N SER A 175 14.67 -13.98 3.71
CA SER A 175 13.74 -13.27 4.62
C SER A 175 12.74 -14.22 5.29
N HIS A 176 12.29 -13.86 6.51
CA HIS A 176 11.33 -14.65 7.29
C HIS A 176 10.06 -14.98 6.50
N GLY A 177 9.45 -14.01 5.82
CA GLY A 177 8.25 -14.24 5.00
C GLY A 177 8.46 -15.23 3.85
N MET A 178 9.64 -15.22 3.19
CA MET A 178 9.96 -16.21 2.14
C MET A 178 10.19 -17.61 2.72
N ARG A 179 10.91 -17.71 3.85
CA ARG A 179 11.13 -18.98 4.56
C ARG A 179 9.80 -19.61 5.00
N VAL A 180 8.88 -18.81 5.53
CA VAL A 180 7.55 -19.26 5.98
C VAL A 180 6.66 -19.63 4.80
N ALA A 181 6.64 -18.83 3.73
CA ALA A 181 5.92 -19.13 2.50
C ALA A 181 6.37 -20.48 1.90
N HIS A 182 7.68 -20.70 1.82
CA HIS A 182 8.26 -21.95 1.33
C HIS A 182 7.97 -23.14 2.27
N LEU A 183 8.14 -22.97 3.59
CA LEU A 183 7.93 -24.03 4.59
C LEU A 183 6.50 -24.55 4.63
N TYR A 184 5.51 -23.68 4.45
CA TYR A 184 4.08 -24.04 4.51
C TYR A 184 3.37 -24.09 3.15
N GLY A 185 4.08 -23.84 2.05
CA GLY A 185 3.49 -23.85 0.70
C GLY A 185 2.42 -22.78 0.48
N ILE A 186 2.54 -21.62 1.12
CA ILE A 186 1.54 -20.53 1.08
C ILE A 186 2.00 -19.33 0.27
N SER A 187 1.05 -18.62 -0.33
CA SER A 187 1.34 -17.39 -1.08
C SER A 187 1.89 -16.28 -0.17
N GLY A 188 3.05 -15.76 -0.53
CA GLY A 188 3.63 -14.55 0.05
C GLY A 188 3.36 -13.32 -0.82
N ALA A 189 3.73 -12.12 -0.32
CA ALA A 189 3.48 -10.84 -1.01
C ALA A 189 4.00 -10.78 -2.47
N ARG A 190 5.04 -11.54 -2.82
CA ARG A 190 5.55 -11.64 -4.20
C ARG A 190 4.65 -12.45 -5.12
N GLU A 191 4.03 -13.50 -4.60
CA GLU A 191 3.08 -14.32 -5.35
C GLU A 191 1.75 -13.59 -5.52
N GLU A 192 1.29 -12.86 -4.50
CA GLU A 192 0.20 -11.89 -4.63
C GLU A 192 0.47 -10.89 -5.76
N ALA A 193 1.64 -10.26 -5.78
CA ALA A 193 2.00 -9.32 -6.83
C ALA A 193 2.07 -9.98 -8.22
N ALA A 194 2.63 -11.20 -8.32
CA ALA A 194 2.69 -11.95 -9.58
C ALA A 194 1.31 -12.35 -10.12
N LYS A 195 0.31 -12.55 -9.24
CA LYS A 195 -1.10 -12.80 -9.57
C LYS A 195 -1.93 -11.52 -9.73
N GLY A 196 -1.30 -10.34 -9.69
CA GLY A 196 -1.99 -9.05 -9.82
C GLY A 196 -2.85 -8.70 -8.61
N PHE A 197 -2.36 -9.00 -7.41
CA PHE A 197 -2.94 -8.70 -6.10
C PHE A 197 -4.41 -9.13 -5.92
N PRO A 198 -4.73 -10.44 -6.02
CA PRO A 198 -6.08 -10.94 -5.80
C PRO A 198 -6.62 -10.58 -4.40
N ALA A 199 -5.80 -10.57 -3.34
CA ALA A 199 -6.25 -10.10 -2.03
C ALA A 199 -6.77 -8.64 -2.06
N VAL A 200 -6.16 -7.77 -2.87
CA VAL A 200 -6.58 -6.37 -3.01
C VAL A 200 -7.86 -6.28 -3.85
N PHE A 201 -7.84 -6.80 -5.07
CA PHE A 201 -8.89 -6.55 -6.06
C PHE A 201 -10.10 -7.48 -5.95
N ASP A 202 -9.92 -8.70 -5.42
CA ASP A 202 -10.97 -9.73 -5.39
C ASP A 202 -11.53 -9.97 -3.96
N ILE A 203 -10.88 -9.44 -2.91
CA ILE A 203 -11.32 -9.58 -1.51
C ILE A 203 -11.51 -8.22 -0.83
N GLY A 204 -10.43 -7.46 -0.59
CA GLY A 204 -10.47 -6.25 0.22
C GLY A 204 -11.31 -5.12 -0.40
N LEU A 205 -11.10 -4.83 -1.68
CA LEU A 205 -11.80 -3.78 -2.41
C LEU A 205 -13.30 -4.06 -2.62
N PRO A 206 -13.74 -5.29 -2.98
CA PRO A 206 -15.16 -5.66 -2.94
C PRO A 206 -15.78 -5.49 -1.55
N GLN A 207 -15.09 -5.88 -0.46
CA GLN A 207 -15.65 -5.74 0.89
C GLN A 207 -15.78 -4.27 1.33
N LEU A 208 -14.80 -3.41 1.00
CA LEU A 208 -14.90 -1.97 1.21
C LEU A 208 -16.19 -1.42 0.56
N ARG A 209 -16.38 -1.73 -0.73
CA ARG A 209 -17.54 -1.31 -1.52
C ARG A 209 -18.87 -1.84 -0.97
N ASN A 210 -18.96 -3.13 -0.67
CA ASN A 210 -20.17 -3.75 -0.13
C ASN A 210 -20.59 -3.11 1.20
N THR A 211 -19.60 -2.71 2.02
CA THR A 211 -19.86 -2.06 3.30
C THR A 211 -20.37 -0.63 3.11
N LEU A 212 -19.74 0.13 2.21
CA LEU A 212 -20.10 1.52 1.88
C LEU A 212 -21.46 1.63 1.15
N ALA A 213 -21.72 0.72 0.21
CA ALA A 213 -23.00 0.63 -0.51
C ALA A 213 -24.17 0.27 0.41
N ALA A 214 -23.91 -0.41 1.53
CA ALA A 214 -24.86 -0.63 2.61
C ALA A 214 -25.02 0.58 3.56
N GLY A 215 -24.54 1.77 3.17
CA GLY A 215 -24.69 3.02 3.93
C GLY A 215 -23.81 3.15 5.17
N ARG A 216 -22.86 2.22 5.39
CA ARG A 216 -21.94 2.25 6.53
C ARG A 216 -20.71 3.13 6.21
N SER A 217 -20.05 3.65 7.25
CA SER A 217 -18.91 4.57 7.10
C SER A 217 -17.63 3.90 6.62
N SER A 218 -16.67 4.69 6.13
CA SER A 218 -15.31 4.26 5.75
C SER A 218 -14.52 3.58 6.87
N TYR A 219 -14.85 3.88 8.13
CA TYR A 219 -14.31 3.19 9.30
C TYR A 219 -14.83 1.75 9.35
N HIS A 220 -16.15 1.57 9.28
CA HIS A 220 -16.77 0.25 9.25
C HIS A 220 -16.31 -0.58 8.03
N ALA A 221 -16.16 0.06 6.87
CA ALA A 221 -15.66 -0.57 5.65
C ALA A 221 -14.25 -1.14 5.83
N GLN A 222 -13.34 -0.39 6.46
CA GLN A 222 -11.97 -0.86 6.69
C GLN A 222 -11.90 -1.98 7.73
N VAL A 223 -12.75 -1.95 8.78
CA VAL A 223 -12.88 -3.08 9.72
C VAL A 223 -13.34 -4.34 8.97
N ASP A 224 -14.46 -4.28 8.24
CA ASP A 224 -14.98 -5.44 7.53
C ASP A 224 -14.01 -5.94 6.45
N ALA A 225 -13.31 -5.04 5.74
CA ALA A 225 -12.29 -5.41 4.76
C ALA A 225 -11.07 -6.11 5.40
N LEU A 226 -10.62 -5.67 6.58
CA LEU A 226 -9.56 -6.35 7.33
C LEU A 226 -9.97 -7.79 7.68
N PHE A 227 -11.19 -7.97 8.20
CA PHE A 227 -11.71 -9.30 8.52
C PHE A 227 -11.90 -10.17 7.27
N ALA A 228 -12.39 -9.61 6.16
CA ALA A 228 -12.52 -10.33 4.89
C ALA A 228 -11.15 -10.78 4.35
N LEU A 229 -10.11 -9.96 4.46
CA LEU A 229 -8.74 -10.35 4.13
C LEU A 229 -8.27 -11.49 5.04
N MET A 230 -8.37 -11.34 6.37
CA MET A 230 -7.98 -12.37 7.35
C MET A 230 -8.69 -13.72 7.16
N ALA A 231 -9.94 -13.72 6.68
CA ALA A 231 -10.72 -14.93 6.44
C ALA A 231 -10.32 -15.70 5.16
N HIS A 232 -9.75 -15.02 4.16
CA HIS A 232 -9.60 -15.57 2.80
C HIS A 232 -8.17 -15.57 2.25
N MET A 233 -7.27 -14.70 2.73
CA MET A 233 -5.86 -14.69 2.31
C MET A 233 -4.96 -15.51 3.24
N ALA A 234 -3.84 -16.02 2.72
CA ALA A 234 -2.78 -16.57 3.56
C ALA A 234 -1.88 -15.44 4.08
N ASP A 235 -1.63 -15.41 5.39
CA ASP A 235 -0.79 -14.39 6.01
C ASP A 235 0.49 -14.99 6.63
N THR A 236 1.63 -14.79 5.94
CA THR A 236 2.93 -15.26 6.41
C THR A 236 3.33 -14.75 7.80
N ASN A 237 2.81 -13.62 8.30
CA ASN A 237 3.09 -13.16 9.67
C ASN A 237 2.36 -14.01 10.73
N ILE A 238 1.16 -14.50 10.41
CA ILE A 238 0.42 -15.41 11.30
C ILE A 238 1.11 -16.77 11.34
N TYR A 239 1.45 -17.34 10.17
CA TYR A 239 2.18 -18.60 10.10
C TYR A 239 3.57 -18.52 10.77
N HIS A 240 4.25 -17.36 10.71
CA HIS A 240 5.51 -17.14 11.44
C HIS A 240 5.33 -17.16 12.97
N ARG A 241 4.24 -16.57 13.48
CA ARG A 241 4.00 -16.37 14.92
C ARG A 241 3.29 -17.55 15.60
N GLY A 242 2.35 -18.19 14.92
CA GLY A 242 1.49 -19.26 15.47
C GLY A 242 1.40 -20.53 14.63
N GLY A 243 2.20 -20.65 13.57
CA GLY A 243 2.18 -21.83 12.69
C GLY A 243 0.83 -22.06 11.98
N PRO A 244 0.60 -23.28 11.49
CA PRO A 244 -0.66 -23.66 10.84
C PRO A 244 -1.88 -23.50 11.76
N ASP A 245 -1.75 -23.83 13.05
CA ASP A 245 -2.85 -23.74 14.02
C ASP A 245 -3.28 -22.29 14.27
N GLY A 246 -2.31 -21.38 14.41
CA GLY A 246 -2.57 -19.95 14.48
C GLY A 246 -3.24 -19.40 13.22
N ALA A 247 -2.90 -19.92 12.04
CA ALA A 247 -3.54 -19.56 10.77
C ALA A 247 -4.97 -20.10 10.65
N VAL A 248 -5.23 -21.33 11.11
CA VAL A 248 -6.59 -21.89 11.21
C VAL A 248 -7.45 -21.06 12.16
N LEU A 249 -6.93 -20.76 13.36
CA LEU A 249 -7.64 -19.95 14.36
C LEU A 249 -7.95 -18.56 13.84
N ALA A 250 -6.97 -17.87 13.23
CA ALA A 250 -7.16 -16.52 12.71
C ALA A 250 -8.25 -16.46 11.63
N ARG A 251 -8.24 -17.43 10.70
CA ARG A 251 -9.26 -17.58 9.67
C ARG A 251 -10.63 -17.89 10.27
N GLN A 252 -10.73 -18.83 11.20
CA GLN A 252 -12.00 -19.18 11.86
C GLN A 252 -12.59 -18.01 12.64
N ALA A 253 -11.77 -17.26 13.38
CA ALA A 253 -12.20 -16.07 14.12
C ALA A 253 -12.74 -14.98 13.17
N ALA A 254 -12.06 -14.77 12.04
CA ALA A 254 -12.51 -13.82 11.03
C ALA A 254 -13.79 -14.27 10.30
N GLN A 255 -13.89 -15.54 9.94
CA GLN A 255 -15.10 -16.13 9.36
C GLN A 255 -16.29 -16.05 10.32
N GLY A 256 -16.07 -16.27 11.62
CA GLY A 256 -17.10 -16.10 12.66
C GLY A 256 -17.61 -14.66 12.76
N TYR A 257 -16.71 -13.68 12.77
CA TYR A 257 -17.08 -12.26 12.75
C TYR A 257 -17.90 -11.88 11.50
N ILE A 258 -17.49 -12.37 10.32
CA ILE A 258 -18.22 -12.15 9.06
C ILE A 258 -19.60 -12.82 9.11
N ALA A 259 -19.70 -14.05 9.61
CA ALA A 259 -20.95 -14.80 9.71
C ALA A 259 -21.98 -14.17 10.66
N LEU A 260 -21.54 -13.40 11.65
CA LEU A 260 -22.40 -12.58 12.51
C LEU A 260 -22.93 -11.31 11.81
N GLY A 261 -22.43 -10.98 10.61
CA GLY A 261 -22.81 -9.80 9.84
C GLY A 261 -21.75 -8.68 9.82
N GLY A 262 -20.55 -8.93 10.36
CA GLY A 262 -19.50 -7.91 10.49
C GLY A 262 -19.99 -6.65 11.19
N THR A 263 -19.64 -5.47 10.67
CA THR A 263 -20.08 -4.17 11.24
C THR A 263 -21.58 -3.89 11.15
N ALA A 264 -22.38 -4.74 10.48
CA ALA A 264 -23.84 -4.66 10.54
C ALA A 264 -24.42 -5.33 11.80
N HIS A 265 -23.63 -6.13 12.53
CA HIS A 265 -24.06 -6.76 13.77
C HIS A 265 -24.16 -5.74 14.92
N PRO A 266 -25.22 -5.71 15.75
CA PRO A 266 -25.37 -4.72 16.82
C PRO A 266 -24.20 -4.69 17.83
N HIS A 267 -23.56 -5.84 18.07
CA HIS A 267 -22.40 -5.98 18.98
C HIS A 267 -21.09 -6.20 18.22
N TRP A 268 -20.97 -5.69 16.99
CA TRP A 268 -19.78 -5.91 16.15
C TRP A 268 -18.48 -5.43 16.83
N TYR A 269 -18.52 -4.31 17.54
CA TYR A 269 -17.34 -3.69 18.14
C TYR A 269 -16.76 -4.58 19.25
N ASP A 270 -17.60 -5.06 20.16
CA ASP A 270 -17.19 -5.98 21.22
C ASP A 270 -16.68 -7.31 20.63
N THR A 271 -17.35 -7.82 19.58
CA THR A 271 -16.91 -9.03 18.86
C THR A 271 -15.52 -8.85 18.23
N ALA A 272 -15.27 -7.70 17.59
CA ALA A 272 -13.98 -7.37 16.99
C ALA A 272 -12.89 -7.14 18.05
N LEU A 273 -13.25 -6.53 19.19
CA LEU A 273 -12.36 -6.29 20.32
C LEU A 273 -11.98 -7.59 21.05
N ASP A 274 -12.92 -8.52 21.24
CA ASP A 274 -12.63 -9.83 21.79
C ASP A 274 -11.80 -10.69 20.83
N CYS A 275 -12.05 -10.59 19.52
CA CYS A 275 -11.15 -11.15 18.51
C CYS A 275 -9.74 -10.55 18.62
N HIS A 276 -9.62 -9.23 18.80
CA HIS A 276 -8.33 -8.59 19.03
C HIS A 276 -7.63 -9.09 20.29
N ARG A 277 -8.30 -9.11 21.45
CA ARG A 277 -7.76 -9.66 22.71
C ARG A 277 -7.29 -11.11 22.56
N GLN A 278 -8.04 -11.91 21.81
CA GLN A 278 -7.74 -13.30 21.48
C GLN A 278 -6.52 -13.50 20.57
N PHE A 279 -6.18 -12.51 19.75
CA PHE A 279 -4.95 -12.49 18.96
C PHE A 279 -3.76 -12.06 19.82
N VAL A 280 -3.93 -11.01 20.63
CA VAL A 280 -2.90 -10.51 21.56
C VAL A 280 -2.45 -11.61 22.53
N SER A 281 -3.38 -12.29 23.20
CA SER A 281 -3.07 -13.36 24.16
C SER A 281 -2.38 -14.59 23.54
N ARG A 282 -2.45 -14.75 22.22
CA ARG A 282 -1.82 -15.83 21.46
C ARG A 282 -0.62 -15.36 20.62
N GLY A 283 -0.24 -14.10 20.72
CA GLY A 283 0.83 -13.51 19.92
C GLY A 283 0.59 -13.55 18.41
N LEU A 284 -0.66 -13.56 17.93
CA LEU A 284 -0.98 -13.60 16.49
C LEU A 284 -1.07 -12.19 15.92
N SER A 285 -0.50 -11.94 14.74
CA SER A 285 -0.56 -10.64 14.06
C SER A 285 -0.78 -10.82 12.55
N PRO A 286 -1.95 -10.42 11.99
CA PRO A 286 -2.29 -10.48 10.58
C PRO A 286 -1.66 -9.31 9.79
N GLY A 287 -0.32 -9.22 9.81
CA GLY A 287 0.41 -8.12 9.18
C GLY A 287 0.30 -8.08 7.65
N GLY A 288 0.17 -9.24 7.00
CA GLY A 288 -0.08 -9.30 5.56
C GLY A 288 -1.48 -8.83 5.19
N ALA A 289 -2.48 -9.13 6.03
CA ALA A 289 -3.82 -8.56 5.87
C ALA A 289 -3.83 -7.04 6.08
N ALA A 290 -3.04 -6.50 7.02
CA ALA A 290 -2.85 -5.06 7.19
C ALA A 290 -2.22 -4.40 5.95
N ASP A 291 -1.14 -4.99 5.40
CA ASP A 291 -0.50 -4.53 4.17
C ASP A 291 -1.48 -4.53 2.97
N MET A 292 -2.37 -5.53 2.87
CA MET A 292 -3.40 -5.62 1.82
C MET A 292 -4.59 -4.69 2.07
N LEU A 293 -4.93 -4.39 3.32
CA LEU A 293 -5.95 -3.42 3.67
C LEU A 293 -5.52 -2.01 3.22
N ALA A 294 -4.30 -1.61 3.56
CA ALA A 294 -3.74 -0.34 3.11
C ALA A 294 -3.69 -0.25 1.58
N ALA A 295 -3.36 -1.35 0.90
CA ALA A 295 -3.39 -1.43 -0.57
C ALA A 295 -4.81 -1.34 -1.16
N SER A 296 -5.81 -1.99 -0.54
CA SER A 296 -7.23 -1.91 -0.95
C SER A 296 -7.79 -0.51 -0.75
N TRP A 297 -7.47 0.12 0.38
CA TRP A 297 -7.88 1.49 0.66
C TRP A 297 -7.19 2.51 -0.26
N PHE A 298 -5.91 2.29 -0.62
CA PHE A 298 -5.24 3.08 -1.64
C PHE A 298 -5.99 3.02 -2.98
N VAL A 299 -6.29 1.81 -3.47
CA VAL A 299 -6.97 1.61 -4.76
C VAL A 299 -8.35 2.30 -4.76
N TYR A 300 -9.12 2.12 -3.69
CA TYR A 300 -10.42 2.77 -3.51
C TYR A 300 -10.33 4.31 -3.49
N GLN A 301 -9.36 4.87 -2.75
CA GLN A 301 -9.18 6.32 -2.67
C GLN A 301 -8.65 6.92 -3.98
N THR A 302 -7.85 6.18 -4.76
CA THR A 302 -7.44 6.63 -6.11
C THR A 302 -8.59 6.63 -7.11
N SER A 303 -9.59 5.75 -7.00
CA SER A 303 -10.76 5.75 -7.89
C SER A 303 -11.79 6.83 -7.53
N LEU A 304 -11.89 7.24 -6.27
CA LEU A 304 -12.73 8.37 -5.85
C LEU A 304 -12.18 9.76 -6.21
N GLY A 305 -10.86 9.93 -6.26
CA GLY A 305 -10.22 11.25 -6.41
C GLY A 305 -10.29 11.87 -7.82
N MET A 306 -11.15 11.36 -8.70
CA MET A 306 -11.21 11.70 -10.13
C MET A 306 -12.63 11.78 -10.71
N GLU A 307 -13.68 11.80 -9.88
CA GLU A 307 -15.03 12.27 -10.23
C GLU A 307 -15.23 13.73 -9.77
#